data_AF-A0A924IJQ1-F1
#
_entry.id   AF-A0A924IJQ1-F1
#
_cell.length_a   1.000
_cell.length_b   1.000
_cell.length_c   1.000
_cell.angle_alpha   90.00
_cell.angle_beta   90.00
_cell.angle_gamma   90.00
#
_symmetry.space_group_name_H-M   'P 1'
#
loop_
_entity.id
_entity.type
_entity.pdbx_description
1 polymer ?
#
loop_
_entity_poly.entity_id
_entity_poly.type
_entity_poly.pdbx_seq_one_letter_code
_entity_poly.pdbx_strand_id
1 'polypeptide(L)'
;MDFTLLYTKNMQQAVVRTFKLKETPTSKVIDLAEAKQYNINGYIFAEDLKGDDFLAGLENEIKFYPIRSHTEFDLSLEGFEKLTYEDAKKIFDKMRENWILQNNISLIEEIFKVRNHLLGLWPNDRSGFFEELWFILKTNLGASNLKLIYNDMIKSKQEHEKNKLVKVKVQGDRYPELVSCDEMDEHVLKSYEKDFGNIFDITDYNKEKGQLVICANIKKSPVLIMANVYQLTRLQKSLLSSLFEGLNL
;
A
#
# COMPACT_ATOMS: atom_id res chain seq x y z
N MET A 1 9.19 8.51 10.56
CA MET A 1 8.86 7.18 10.02
C MET A 1 10.12 6.64 9.37
N ASP A 2 10.46 5.40 9.67
CA ASP A 2 11.68 4.75 9.18
C ASP A 2 11.44 4.26 7.75
N PHE A 3 12.50 4.17 6.96
CA PHE A 3 12.41 3.70 5.58
C PHE A 3 13.68 2.97 5.15
N THR A 4 13.52 2.06 4.19
CA THR A 4 14.58 1.23 3.65
C THR A 4 14.73 1.48 2.16
N LEU A 5 15.95 1.78 1.72
CA LEU A 5 16.29 1.94 0.31
C LEU A 5 17.19 0.80 -0.14
N LEU A 6 16.97 0.32 -1.35
CA LEU A 6 17.85 -0.63 -2.04
C LEU A 6 18.58 0.10 -3.18
N TYR A 7 19.87 -0.15 -3.32
CA TYR A 7 20.69 0.29 -4.46
C TYR A 7 21.34 -0.92 -5.14
N THR A 8 21.16 -1.09 -6.44
CA THR A 8 21.82 -2.21 -7.17
C THR A 8 23.28 -1.91 -7.43
N LYS A 9 24.15 -2.84 -7.03
CA LYS A 9 25.58 -2.77 -7.35
C LYS A 9 25.89 -3.42 -8.70
N ASN A 10 25.25 -4.54 -8.99
CA ASN A 10 25.35 -5.29 -10.24
C ASN A 10 24.10 -6.17 -10.43
N MET A 11 24.09 -7.03 -11.45
CA MET A 11 22.95 -7.92 -11.77
C MET A 11 22.59 -8.94 -10.67
N GLN A 12 23.45 -9.15 -9.67
CA GLN A 12 23.29 -10.18 -8.63
C GLN A 12 23.22 -9.59 -7.23
N GLN A 13 23.83 -8.43 -6.99
CA GLN A 13 24.02 -7.87 -5.66
C GLN A 13 23.44 -6.48 -5.53
N ALA A 14 22.85 -6.22 -4.36
CA ALA A 14 22.34 -4.93 -3.97
C ALA A 14 22.78 -4.55 -2.56
N VAL A 15 22.83 -3.25 -2.30
CA VAL A 15 23.04 -2.68 -0.97
C VAL A 15 21.69 -2.21 -0.44
N VAL A 16 21.28 -2.76 0.69
CA VAL A 16 20.09 -2.32 1.41
C VAL A 16 20.52 -1.44 2.58
N ARG A 17 19.97 -0.23 2.66
CA ARG A 17 20.18 0.67 3.78
C ARG A 17 18.88 1.00 4.48
N THR A 18 18.87 0.87 5.80
CA THR A 18 17.73 1.25 6.65
C THR A 18 18.04 2.57 7.34
N PHE A 19 17.14 3.53 7.18
CA PHE A 19 17.26 4.87 7.72
C PHE A 19 16.21 5.07 8.81
N LYS A 20 16.69 5.29 10.04
CA LYS A 20 15.88 5.55 11.22
C LYS A 20 16.22 6.91 11.80
N LEU A 21 15.20 7.59 12.33
CA LEU A 21 15.38 8.94 12.86
C LEU A 21 16.29 8.89 14.10
N LYS A 22 17.37 9.69 14.10
CA LYS A 22 18.38 9.78 15.19
C LYS A 22 19.21 8.51 15.41
N GLU A 23 19.20 7.55 14.49
CA GLU A 23 20.10 6.40 14.53
C GLU A 23 21.05 6.41 13.32
N THR A 24 22.21 5.78 13.48
CA THR A 24 23.14 5.59 12.37
C THR A 24 22.52 4.62 11.35
N PRO A 25 22.49 4.96 10.05
CA PRO A 25 21.90 4.07 9.06
C PRO A 25 22.65 2.74 9.00
N THR A 26 21.91 1.64 8.99
CA THR A 26 22.49 0.30 8.83
C THR A 26 22.60 -0.04 7.35
N SER A 27 23.65 -0.76 6.98
CA SER A 27 23.92 -1.15 5.59
C SER A 27 24.16 -2.65 5.51
N LYS A 28 23.55 -3.32 4.54
CA LYS A 28 23.72 -4.76 4.30
C LYS A 28 23.79 -5.02 2.79
N VAL A 29 24.81 -5.77 2.37
CA VAL A 29 24.86 -6.32 1.01
C VAL A 29 24.03 -7.59 0.97
N ILE A 30 23.15 -7.70 -0.01
CA ILE A 30 22.26 -8.84 -0.21
C ILE A 30 22.32 -9.31 -1.66
N ASP A 31 21.90 -10.56 -1.88
CA ASP A 31 21.58 -11.04 -3.22
C ASP A 31 20.25 -10.42 -3.67
N LEU A 32 20.16 -10.01 -4.93
CA LEU A 32 18.94 -9.47 -5.53
C LEU A 32 17.79 -10.48 -5.47
N ALA A 33 18.08 -11.78 -5.51
CA ALA A 33 17.06 -12.82 -5.32
C ALA A 33 16.40 -12.74 -3.93
N GLU A 34 17.15 -12.31 -2.91
CA GLU A 34 16.66 -12.17 -1.54
C GLU A 34 15.98 -10.83 -1.27
N ALA A 35 16.09 -9.85 -2.18
CA ALA A 35 15.51 -8.51 -2.01
C ALA A 35 14.03 -8.54 -1.64
N LYS A 36 13.29 -9.55 -2.15
CA LYS A 36 11.86 -9.69 -1.87
C LYS A 36 11.52 -9.97 -0.41
N GLN A 37 12.47 -10.49 0.36
CA GLN A 37 12.31 -10.82 1.77
C GLN A 37 12.51 -9.60 2.69
N TYR A 38 13.03 -8.49 2.15
CA TYR A 38 13.25 -7.27 2.90
C TYR A 38 12.08 -6.30 2.71
N ASN A 39 11.78 -5.52 3.75
CA ASN A 39 10.80 -4.44 3.68
C ASN A 39 11.41 -3.21 2.99
N ILE A 40 11.50 -3.28 1.66
CA ILE A 40 12.03 -2.22 0.80
C ILE A 40 10.95 -1.17 0.56
N ASN A 41 11.31 0.11 0.70
CA ASN A 41 10.40 1.23 0.44
C ASN A 41 10.79 2.04 -0.79
N GLY A 42 11.98 1.82 -1.36
CA GLY A 42 12.40 2.40 -2.62
C GLY A 42 13.58 1.65 -3.22
N TYR A 43 13.62 1.57 -4.54
CA TYR A 43 14.63 0.86 -5.30
C TYR A 43 15.33 1.84 -6.23
N ILE A 44 16.65 1.93 -6.12
CA ILE A 44 17.51 2.74 -6.98
C ILE A 44 18.36 1.77 -7.80
N PHE A 45 18.19 1.78 -9.12
CA PHE A 45 19.01 0.94 -10.00
C PHE A 45 20.12 1.74 -10.66
N ALA A 46 21.17 1.02 -11.07
CA ALA A 46 22.25 1.61 -11.82
C ALA A 46 21.97 1.59 -13.33
N GLU A 47 22.08 2.74 -14.02
CA GLU A 47 21.64 2.89 -15.42
C GLU A 47 22.41 1.96 -16.37
N ASP A 48 23.64 1.59 -16.03
CA ASP A 48 24.46 0.59 -16.72
C ASP A 48 23.86 -0.83 -16.68
N LEU A 49 22.97 -1.12 -15.73
CA LEU A 49 22.25 -2.38 -15.62
C LEU A 49 20.92 -2.38 -16.39
N LYS A 50 20.56 -1.26 -17.03
CA LYS A 50 19.32 -1.12 -17.78
C LYS A 50 19.37 -1.91 -19.08
N GLY A 51 18.99 -3.18 -18.99
CA GLY A 51 18.69 -4.05 -20.13
C GLY A 51 17.24 -4.53 -20.09
N ASP A 52 16.75 -5.05 -21.22
CA ASP A 52 15.36 -5.52 -21.36
C ASP A 52 15.02 -6.60 -20.31
N ASP A 53 15.94 -7.54 -20.08
CA ASP A 53 15.78 -8.60 -19.06
C ASP A 53 15.68 -8.05 -17.63
N PHE A 54 16.45 -7.00 -17.33
CA PHE A 54 16.42 -6.35 -16.02
C PHE A 54 15.11 -5.60 -15.80
N LEU A 55 14.65 -4.86 -16.82
CA LEU A 55 13.38 -4.14 -16.78
C LEU A 55 12.20 -5.11 -16.62
N ALA A 56 12.17 -6.22 -17.38
CA ALA A 56 11.16 -7.25 -17.24
C ALA A 56 11.12 -7.86 -15.82
N GLY A 57 12.29 -8.03 -15.19
CA GLY A 57 12.39 -8.49 -13.80
C GLY A 57 11.77 -7.51 -12.78
N LEU A 58 11.74 -6.22 -13.10
CA LEU A 58 11.24 -5.15 -12.23
C LEU A 58 9.76 -4.83 -12.42
N GLU A 59 9.15 -5.21 -13.54
CA GLU A 59 7.73 -4.95 -13.83
C GLU A 59 6.80 -5.47 -12.72
N ASN A 60 7.13 -6.64 -12.15
CA ASN A 60 6.34 -7.23 -11.08
C ASN A 60 6.52 -6.51 -9.73
N GLU A 61 7.57 -5.71 -9.60
CA GLU A 61 7.95 -5.03 -8.36
C GLU A 61 7.48 -3.57 -8.31
N ILE A 62 7.26 -2.94 -9.47
CA ILE A 62 6.90 -1.51 -9.58
C ILE A 62 5.60 -1.14 -8.86
N LYS A 63 4.73 -2.14 -8.63
CA LYS A 63 3.48 -1.98 -7.88
C LYS A 63 3.66 -1.92 -6.36
N PHE A 64 4.82 -2.30 -5.82
CA PHE A 64 5.04 -2.33 -4.36
C PHE A 64 5.82 -1.11 -3.85
N TYR A 65 6.73 -0.56 -4.65
CA TYR A 65 7.57 0.57 -4.26
C TYR A 65 8.10 1.32 -5.49
N PRO A 66 8.49 2.60 -5.34
CA PRO A 66 9.12 3.37 -6.41
C PRO A 66 10.46 2.75 -6.84
N ILE A 67 10.61 2.58 -8.16
CA ILE A 67 11.85 2.14 -8.80
C ILE A 67 12.35 3.28 -9.69
N ARG A 68 13.57 3.76 -9.46
CA ARG A 68 14.17 4.92 -10.16
C ARG A 68 15.64 4.71 -10.46
N SER A 69 16.15 5.44 -11.45
CA SER A 69 17.57 5.40 -11.79
C SER A 69 18.41 6.21 -10.80
N HIS A 70 19.64 5.78 -10.52
CA HIS A 70 20.58 6.58 -9.73
C HIS A 70 20.87 7.95 -10.37
N THR A 71 20.74 8.04 -11.70
CA THR A 71 21.03 9.27 -12.47
C THR A 71 20.04 10.39 -12.15
N GLU A 72 18.81 10.06 -11.75
CA GLU A 72 17.78 11.03 -11.34
C GLU A 72 18.13 11.81 -10.05
N PHE A 73 19.09 11.28 -9.29
CA PHE A 73 19.52 11.80 -7.99
C PHE A 73 21.01 12.15 -7.95
N ASP A 74 21.72 12.04 -9.09
CA ASP A 74 23.17 12.22 -9.17
C ASP A 74 23.93 11.41 -8.10
N LEU A 75 23.53 10.15 -7.94
CA LEU A 75 23.95 9.30 -6.84
C LEU A 75 24.86 8.18 -7.33
N SER A 76 26.07 8.08 -6.76
CA SER A 76 26.94 6.91 -6.93
C SER A 76 26.74 5.89 -5.82
N LEU A 77 27.25 4.67 -5.98
CA LEU A 77 27.23 3.64 -4.93
C LEU A 77 27.90 4.14 -3.63
N GLU A 78 29.08 4.76 -3.75
CA GLU A 78 29.77 5.33 -2.60
C GLU A 78 28.99 6.49 -1.97
N GLY A 79 28.32 7.30 -2.80
CA GLY A 79 27.41 8.35 -2.35
C GLY A 79 26.24 7.77 -1.54
N PHE A 80 25.63 6.70 -2.05
CA PHE A 80 24.52 6.00 -1.38
C PHE A 80 24.93 5.43 -0.02
N GLU A 81 26.12 4.85 0.11
CA GLU A 81 26.65 4.33 1.38
C GLU A 81 27.01 5.43 2.40
N LYS A 82 27.22 6.66 1.93
CA LYS A 82 27.51 7.82 2.78
C LYS A 82 26.29 8.68 3.10
N LEU A 83 25.13 8.38 2.51
CA LEU A 83 23.90 9.15 2.76
C LEU A 83 23.56 9.19 4.26
N THR A 84 23.24 10.39 4.72
CA THR A 84 22.64 10.65 6.03
C THR A 84 21.12 10.41 5.98
N TYR A 85 20.46 10.38 7.14
CA TYR A 85 19.00 10.29 7.20
C TYR A 85 18.32 11.43 6.42
N GLU A 86 18.77 12.66 6.60
CA GLU A 86 18.17 13.85 5.98
C GLU A 86 18.31 13.85 4.46
N ASP A 87 19.48 13.46 3.94
CA ASP A 87 19.71 13.41 2.51
C ASP A 87 18.95 12.26 1.85
N ALA A 88 18.97 11.07 2.48
CA ALA A 88 18.18 9.93 2.03
C ALA A 88 16.67 10.23 2.08
N LYS A 89 16.20 10.99 3.07
CA LYS A 89 14.79 11.37 3.20
C LYS A 89 14.33 12.25 2.03
N LYS A 90 15.15 13.20 1.59
CA LYS A 90 14.85 14.04 0.41
C LYS A 90 14.71 13.20 -0.86
N ILE A 91 15.64 12.27 -1.09
CA ILE A 91 15.60 11.35 -2.23
C ILE A 91 14.34 10.48 -2.16
N PHE A 92 14.09 9.87 -0.99
CA PHE A 92 12.94 9.00 -0.76
C PHE A 92 11.61 9.73 -0.96
N ASP A 93 11.45 10.94 -0.43
CA ASP A 93 10.22 11.73 -0.60
C ASP A 93 9.97 12.05 -2.07
N LYS A 94 10.99 12.49 -2.81
CA LYS A 94 10.88 12.77 -4.25
C LYS A 94 10.48 11.52 -5.05
N MET A 95 11.11 10.37 -4.77
CA MET A 95 10.76 9.09 -5.40
C MET A 95 9.31 8.71 -5.12
N ARG A 96 8.92 8.75 -3.85
CA ARG A 96 7.61 8.31 -3.38
C ARG A 96 6.49 9.22 -3.86
N GLU A 97 6.69 10.53 -3.81
CA GLU A 97 5.72 11.54 -4.29
C GLU A 97 5.40 11.34 -5.76
N ASN A 98 6.43 11.19 -6.60
CA ASN A 98 6.25 10.96 -8.02
C ASN A 98 5.51 9.63 -8.28
N TRP A 99 5.90 8.55 -7.59
CA TRP A 99 5.24 7.24 -7.76
C TRP A 99 3.77 7.24 -7.32
N ILE A 100 3.46 7.86 -6.17
CA ILE A 100 2.07 8.03 -5.71
C ILE A 100 1.27 8.85 -6.72
N LEU A 101 1.84 9.95 -7.23
CA LEU A 101 1.18 10.80 -8.21
C LEU A 101 0.87 10.04 -9.50
N GLN A 102 1.83 9.28 -10.02
CA GLN A 102 1.64 8.42 -11.19
C GLN A 102 0.51 7.42 -10.96
N ASN A 103 0.52 6.70 -9.83
CA ASN A 103 -0.54 5.75 -9.48
C ASN A 103 -1.92 6.43 -9.38
N ASN A 104 -1.99 7.61 -8.77
CA ASN A 104 -3.23 8.37 -8.64
C ASN A 104 -3.75 8.83 -10.01
N ILE A 105 -2.87 9.28 -10.92
CA ILE A 105 -3.25 9.65 -12.28
C ILE A 105 -3.76 8.42 -13.05
N SER A 106 -3.05 7.29 -13.00
CA SER A 106 -3.49 6.06 -13.65
C SER A 106 -4.85 5.57 -13.12
N LEU A 107 -5.09 5.66 -11.80
CA LEU A 107 -6.40 5.32 -11.24
C LEU A 107 -7.49 6.29 -11.72
N ILE A 108 -7.20 7.59 -11.87
CA ILE A 108 -8.17 8.56 -12.42
C ILE A 108 -8.53 8.19 -13.87
N GLU A 109 -7.54 7.88 -14.69
CA GLU A 109 -7.74 7.50 -16.10
C GLU A 109 -8.56 6.21 -16.24
N GLU A 110 -8.34 5.24 -15.36
CA GLU A 110 -9.00 3.94 -15.39
C GLU A 110 -10.19 3.80 -14.42
N ILE A 111 -10.64 4.89 -13.77
CA ILE A 111 -11.56 4.80 -12.62
C ILE A 111 -12.86 4.06 -12.93
N PHE A 112 -13.42 4.23 -14.13
CA PHE A 112 -14.64 3.55 -14.55
C PHE A 112 -14.42 2.06 -14.79
N LYS A 113 -13.29 1.68 -15.38
CA LYS A 113 -12.90 0.29 -15.62
C LYS A 113 -12.69 -0.43 -14.29
N VAL A 114 -11.91 0.17 -13.40
CA VAL A 114 -11.66 -0.33 -12.04
C VAL A 114 -12.98 -0.47 -11.27
N ARG A 115 -13.83 0.57 -11.26
CA ARG A 115 -15.15 0.52 -10.61
C ARG A 115 -16.00 -0.64 -11.13
N ASN A 116 -16.15 -0.76 -12.45
CA ASN A 116 -17.02 -1.77 -13.05
C ASN A 116 -16.52 -3.19 -12.75
N HIS A 117 -15.21 -3.39 -12.78
CA HIS A 117 -14.58 -4.65 -12.41
C HIS A 117 -14.84 -5.00 -10.93
N LEU A 118 -14.55 -4.08 -10.01
CA LEU A 118 -14.81 -4.27 -8.58
C LEU A 118 -16.31 -4.56 -8.31
N LEU A 119 -17.23 -3.82 -8.93
CA LEU A 119 -18.66 -4.11 -8.78
C LEU A 119 -19.07 -5.47 -9.34
N GLY A 120 -18.37 -5.97 -10.37
CA GLY A 120 -18.54 -7.32 -10.89
C GLY A 120 -18.07 -8.40 -9.91
N LEU A 121 -17.04 -8.13 -9.11
CA LEU A 121 -16.55 -9.03 -8.05
C LEU A 121 -17.49 -9.06 -6.84
N TRP A 122 -18.07 -7.92 -6.46
CA TRP A 122 -18.87 -7.80 -5.22
C TRP A 122 -19.91 -8.92 -4.96
N PRO A 123 -20.76 -9.33 -5.92
CA PRO A 123 -21.71 -10.43 -5.70
C PRO A 123 -21.12 -11.84 -5.86
N ASN A 124 -19.98 -11.97 -6.57
CA ASN A 124 -19.45 -13.23 -7.06
C ASN A 124 -18.25 -13.73 -6.25
N ASP A 125 -17.32 -12.82 -5.94
CA ASP A 125 -16.08 -13.08 -5.21
C ASP A 125 -15.76 -11.87 -4.31
N ARG A 126 -16.30 -11.93 -3.08
CA ARG A 126 -16.12 -10.88 -2.09
C ARG A 126 -14.70 -10.82 -1.54
N SER A 127 -14.00 -11.96 -1.48
CA SER A 127 -12.60 -12.01 -1.08
C SER A 127 -11.71 -11.32 -2.12
N GLY A 128 -11.86 -11.69 -3.39
CA GLY A 128 -11.15 -11.05 -4.51
C GLY A 128 -11.43 -9.55 -4.60
N PHE A 129 -12.68 -9.12 -4.35
CA PHE A 129 -13.00 -7.70 -4.26
C PHE A 129 -12.14 -6.95 -3.23
N PHE A 130 -12.03 -7.48 -2.00
CA PHE A 130 -11.29 -6.79 -0.94
C PHE A 130 -9.78 -6.90 -1.11
N GLU A 131 -9.26 -7.97 -1.72
CA GLU A 131 -7.84 -8.07 -2.09
C GLU A 131 -7.46 -7.04 -3.16
N GLU A 132 -8.28 -6.88 -4.20
CA GLU A 132 -8.03 -5.88 -5.24
C GLU A 132 -8.20 -4.45 -4.72
N LEU A 133 -9.25 -4.20 -3.94
CA LEU A 133 -9.43 -2.91 -3.27
C LEU A 133 -8.24 -2.58 -2.36
N TRP A 134 -7.72 -3.57 -1.63
CA TRP A 134 -6.52 -3.41 -0.80
C TRP A 134 -5.32 -2.98 -1.63
N PHE A 135 -5.08 -3.60 -2.79
CA PHE A 135 -3.99 -3.19 -3.68
C PHE A 135 -4.16 -1.76 -4.19
N ILE A 136 -5.37 -1.41 -4.65
CA ILE A 136 -5.68 -0.06 -5.14
C ILE A 136 -5.41 0.97 -4.04
N LEU A 137 -5.91 0.73 -2.83
CA LEU A 137 -5.71 1.65 -1.70
C LEU A 137 -4.23 1.75 -1.33
N LYS A 138 -3.52 0.63 -1.25
CA LYS A 138 -2.11 0.61 -0.85
C LYS A 138 -1.22 1.39 -1.80
N THR A 139 -1.38 1.20 -3.11
CA THR A 139 -0.56 1.88 -4.13
C THR A 139 -0.90 3.36 -4.24
N ASN A 140 -2.19 3.71 -4.15
CA ASN A 140 -2.65 5.09 -4.27
C ASN A 140 -2.38 5.92 -3.01
N LEU A 141 -2.35 5.28 -1.83
CA LEU A 141 -1.92 5.93 -0.58
C LEU A 141 -0.39 5.94 -0.42
N GLY A 142 0.32 5.05 -1.11
CA GLY A 142 1.72 4.75 -0.85
C GLY A 142 1.92 4.24 0.59
N ALA A 143 1.01 3.38 1.04
CA ALA A 143 0.97 2.89 2.42
C ALA A 143 2.01 1.79 2.64
N SER A 144 2.77 1.86 3.74
CA SER A 144 3.72 0.80 4.12
C SER A 144 2.99 -0.44 4.64
N ASN A 145 1.92 -0.23 5.41
CA ASN A 145 1.00 -1.27 5.88
C ASN A 145 -0.44 -0.83 5.62
N LEU A 146 -1.31 -1.79 5.31
CA LEU A 146 -2.74 -1.55 5.14
C LEU A 146 -3.54 -2.72 5.75
N LYS A 147 -4.58 -2.38 6.51
CA LYS A 147 -5.57 -3.31 7.07
C LYS A 147 -6.97 -2.83 6.70
N LEU A 148 -7.79 -3.72 6.15
CA LEU A 148 -9.23 -3.55 5.93
C LEU A 148 -9.98 -4.52 6.85
N ILE A 149 -10.93 -4.04 7.62
CA ILE A 149 -11.85 -4.87 8.41
C ILE A 149 -13.25 -4.68 7.84
N TYR A 150 -13.94 -5.77 7.53
CA TYR A 150 -15.27 -5.74 6.94
C TYR A 150 -16.11 -6.94 7.38
N ASN A 151 -17.42 -6.81 7.18
CA ASN A 151 -18.34 -7.92 7.36
C ASN A 151 -18.41 -8.76 6.07
N ASP A 152 -18.31 -10.06 6.19
CA ASP A 152 -18.47 -11.04 5.11
C ASP A 152 -19.63 -12.00 5.41
N MET A 153 -20.17 -12.64 4.38
CA MET A 153 -21.25 -13.62 4.50
C MET A 153 -20.78 -15.01 4.11
N ILE A 154 -20.72 -15.91 5.09
CA ILE A 154 -20.56 -17.34 4.80
C ILE A 154 -21.93 -17.90 4.45
N LYS A 155 -22.10 -18.32 3.20
CA LYS A 155 -23.29 -19.03 2.73
C LYS A 155 -23.32 -20.41 3.40
N SER A 156 -24.43 -20.78 4.03
CA SER A 156 -24.55 -22.15 4.53
C SER A 156 -24.65 -23.13 3.35
N LYS A 157 -24.05 -24.31 3.53
CA LYS A 157 -24.11 -25.43 2.59
C LYS A 157 -25.38 -26.28 2.77
N GLN A 158 -26.19 -26.04 3.80
CA GLN A 158 -27.40 -26.80 4.12
C GLN A 158 -28.65 -25.93 3.95
N GLU A 159 -29.71 -26.47 3.33
CA GLU A 159 -30.97 -25.74 3.02
C GLU A 159 -31.70 -25.15 4.25
N HIS A 160 -31.37 -25.60 5.47
CA HIS A 160 -32.02 -25.17 6.72
C HIS A 160 -31.17 -24.24 7.59
N GLU A 161 -29.94 -23.92 7.21
CA GLU A 161 -29.07 -23.04 7.98
C GLU A 161 -29.03 -21.64 7.38
N LYS A 162 -29.16 -20.62 8.24
CA LYS A 162 -29.08 -19.21 7.83
C LYS A 162 -27.63 -18.84 7.51
N ASN A 163 -27.45 -17.95 6.54
CA ASN A 163 -26.14 -17.34 6.26
C ASN A 163 -25.57 -16.69 7.52
N LYS A 164 -24.29 -16.91 7.77
CA LYS A 164 -23.60 -16.36 8.93
C LYS A 164 -22.80 -15.12 8.52
N LEU A 165 -23.09 -14.00 9.17
CA LEU A 165 -22.26 -12.81 9.09
C LEU A 165 -21.00 -13.06 9.93
N VAL A 166 -19.83 -12.92 9.31
CA VAL A 166 -18.53 -13.03 9.98
C VAL A 166 -17.73 -11.76 9.74
N LYS A 167 -16.81 -11.44 10.64
CA LYS A 167 -15.89 -10.32 10.46
C LYS A 167 -14.57 -10.87 9.94
N VAL A 168 -14.12 -10.31 8.82
CA VAL A 168 -12.88 -10.70 8.15
C VAL A 168 -12.00 -9.47 8.07
N LYS A 169 -10.68 -9.69 8.13
CA LYS A 169 -9.70 -8.66 7.82
C LYS A 169 -8.80 -9.09 6.68
N VAL A 170 -8.48 -8.14 5.82
CA VAL A 170 -7.41 -8.23 4.84
C VAL A 170 -6.30 -7.31 5.30
N GLN A 171 -5.11 -7.86 5.57
CA GLN A 171 -4.00 -7.08 6.09
C GLN A 171 -2.66 -7.46 5.43
N GLY A 172 -1.71 -6.53 5.42
CA GLY A 172 -0.34 -6.87 5.03
C GLY A 172 0.56 -5.66 4.76
N ASP A 173 1.84 -5.97 4.52
CA ASP A 173 2.87 -4.99 4.15
C ASP A 173 3.18 -5.02 2.66
N ARG A 174 3.08 -6.19 2.02
CA ARG A 174 3.43 -6.38 0.61
C ARG A 174 2.32 -7.07 -0.17
N TYR A 175 1.80 -8.16 0.37
CA TYR A 175 0.65 -8.89 -0.17
C TYR A 175 -0.49 -8.86 0.85
N PRO A 176 -1.76 -8.87 0.38
CA PRO A 176 -2.90 -9.03 1.25
C PRO A 176 -2.94 -10.45 1.84
N GLU A 177 -3.28 -10.55 3.12
CA GLU A 177 -3.56 -11.81 3.81
C GLU A 177 -4.97 -11.74 4.40
N LEU A 178 -5.82 -12.70 3.99
CA LEU A 178 -7.18 -12.88 4.50
C LEU A 178 -7.16 -13.69 5.79
N VAL A 179 -7.56 -13.06 6.89
CA VAL A 179 -7.64 -13.73 8.19
C VAL A 179 -8.91 -13.33 8.95
N SER A 180 -9.32 -14.15 9.92
CA SER A 180 -10.44 -13.82 10.79
C SER A 180 -10.08 -12.68 11.74
N CYS A 181 -11.06 -11.85 12.09
CA CYS A 181 -10.87 -10.82 13.12
C CYS A 181 -10.63 -11.45 14.49
N ASP A 182 -9.74 -10.83 15.27
CA ASP A 182 -9.53 -11.15 16.68
C ASP A 182 -10.33 -10.18 17.58
N GLU A 183 -10.28 -10.41 18.90
CA GLU A 183 -10.99 -9.57 19.88
C GLU A 183 -10.58 -8.09 19.80
N MET A 184 -9.29 -7.82 19.50
CA MET A 184 -8.79 -6.46 19.36
C MET A 184 -9.38 -5.77 18.15
N ASP A 185 -9.45 -6.43 17.00
CA ASP A 185 -10.09 -5.88 15.80
C ASP A 185 -11.58 -5.58 16.05
N GLU A 186 -12.27 -6.43 16.83
CA GLU A 186 -13.66 -6.17 17.20
C GLU A 186 -13.81 -4.94 18.09
N HIS A 187 -12.92 -4.75 19.06
CA HIS A 187 -12.89 -3.57 19.92
C HIS A 187 -12.62 -2.29 19.11
N VAL A 188 -11.68 -2.36 18.17
CA VAL A 188 -11.39 -1.24 17.26
C VAL A 188 -12.61 -0.93 16.42
N LEU A 189 -13.23 -1.91 15.77
CA LEU A 189 -14.42 -1.70 14.93
C LEU A 189 -15.58 -1.06 15.70
N LYS A 190 -15.83 -1.50 16.94
CA LYS A 190 -16.87 -0.91 17.82
C LYS A 190 -16.57 0.55 18.17
N SER A 191 -15.29 0.92 18.29
CA SER A 191 -14.90 2.30 18.62
C SER A 191 -15.27 3.29 17.52
N TYR A 192 -15.34 2.83 16.27
CA TYR A 192 -15.68 3.64 15.09
C TYR A 192 -17.13 3.44 14.60
N GLU A 193 -17.97 2.75 15.37
CA GLU A 193 -19.33 2.37 14.92
C GLU A 193 -20.19 3.58 14.53
N LYS A 194 -19.99 4.71 15.20
CA LYS A 194 -20.71 5.97 14.94
C LYS A 194 -20.27 6.67 13.66
N ASP A 195 -19.08 6.36 13.16
CA ASP A 195 -18.45 7.03 12.02
C ASP A 195 -18.78 6.35 10.68
N PHE A 196 -19.40 5.16 10.71
CA PHE A 196 -19.94 4.49 9.52
C PHE A 196 -21.26 5.12 9.01
N GLY A 197 -21.57 6.37 9.37
CA GLY A 197 -22.72 7.08 8.79
C GLY A 197 -22.47 7.56 7.35
N ASN A 198 -21.21 7.80 7.00
CA ASN A 198 -20.81 8.37 5.71
C ASN A 198 -20.40 7.29 4.70
N ILE A 199 -20.46 7.62 3.40
CA ILE A 199 -19.96 6.73 2.34
C ILE A 199 -18.45 6.55 2.47
N PHE A 200 -17.74 7.65 2.71
CA PHE A 200 -16.30 7.69 2.89
C PHE A 200 -15.97 8.86 3.80
N ASP A 201 -15.21 8.60 4.86
CA ASP A 201 -14.72 9.63 5.75
C ASP A 201 -13.34 9.29 6.30
N ILE A 202 -12.49 10.30 6.41
CA ILE A 202 -11.17 10.17 7.00
C ILE A 202 -11.27 10.59 8.46
N THR A 203 -11.64 9.64 9.32
CA THR A 203 -11.96 9.88 10.72
C THR A 203 -10.74 10.34 11.53
N ASP A 204 -9.58 9.71 11.31
CA ASP A 204 -8.35 10.06 12.03
C ASP A 204 -7.15 10.10 11.10
N TYR A 205 -6.31 11.12 11.28
CA TYR A 205 -5.01 11.20 10.63
C TYR A 205 -3.96 11.81 11.56
N ASN A 206 -3.03 10.97 12.04
CA ASN A 206 -1.87 11.40 12.79
C ASN A 206 -0.67 11.54 11.85
N LYS A 207 -0.33 12.79 11.48
CA LYS A 207 0.78 13.09 10.58
C LYS A 207 2.15 12.68 11.13
N GLU A 208 2.37 12.80 12.44
CA GLU A 208 3.67 12.49 13.07
C GLU A 208 3.94 10.98 13.08
N LYS A 209 2.90 10.20 13.41
CA LYS A 209 2.97 8.72 13.41
C LYS A 209 2.74 8.12 12.03
N GLY A 210 2.22 8.89 11.08
CA GLY A 210 1.82 8.41 9.76
C GLY A 210 0.63 7.46 9.82
N GLN A 211 -0.24 7.57 10.83
CA GLN A 211 -1.39 6.68 11.02
C GLN A 211 -2.65 7.31 10.42
N LEU A 212 -3.37 6.53 9.61
CA LEU A 212 -4.57 6.95 8.91
C LEU A 212 -5.69 5.94 9.20
N VAL A 213 -6.86 6.44 9.60
CA VAL A 213 -8.09 5.66 9.75
C VAL A 213 -9.16 6.27 8.85
N ILE A 214 -9.78 5.42 8.05
CA ILE A 214 -10.87 5.76 7.16
C ILE A 214 -12.05 4.85 7.48
N CYS A 215 -13.22 5.45 7.68
CA CYS A 215 -14.48 4.74 7.77
C CYS A 215 -15.22 4.88 6.44
N ALA A 216 -15.62 3.77 5.86
CA ALA A 216 -16.35 3.76 4.60
C ALA A 216 -17.51 2.78 4.63
N ASN A 217 -18.46 3.00 3.74
CA ASN A 217 -19.51 2.04 3.44
C ASN A 217 -19.41 1.62 1.99
N ILE A 218 -19.61 0.34 1.72
CA ILE A 218 -19.74 -0.21 0.37
C ILE A 218 -21.04 -0.99 0.31
N LYS A 219 -22.03 -0.49 -0.44
CA LYS A 219 -23.38 -1.09 -0.56
C LYS A 219 -23.99 -1.43 0.81
N LYS A 220 -23.92 -0.48 1.76
CA LYS A 220 -24.37 -0.59 3.17
C LYS A 220 -23.56 -1.55 4.06
N SER A 221 -22.44 -2.06 3.57
CA SER A 221 -21.49 -2.81 4.39
C SER A 221 -20.43 -1.86 4.93
N PRO A 222 -20.29 -1.72 6.27
CA PRO A 222 -19.23 -0.91 6.85
C PRO A 222 -17.87 -1.57 6.61
N VAL A 223 -16.87 -0.73 6.34
CA VAL A 223 -15.48 -1.10 6.12
C VAL A 223 -14.60 -0.13 6.89
N LEU A 224 -13.79 -0.65 7.80
CA LEU A 224 -12.76 0.11 8.50
C LEU A 224 -11.42 -0.09 7.80
N ILE A 225 -10.74 1.01 7.50
CA ILE A 225 -9.49 1.00 6.74
C ILE A 225 -8.45 1.69 7.60
N MET A 226 -7.38 0.97 7.93
CA MET A 226 -6.27 1.47 8.73
C MET A 226 -4.99 1.37 7.91
N ALA A 227 -4.27 2.48 7.75
CA ALA A 227 -3.08 2.54 6.92
C ALA A 227 -1.95 3.30 7.61
N ASN A 228 -0.72 2.84 7.36
CA ASN A 228 0.48 3.58 7.69
C ASN A 228 0.98 4.31 6.44
N VAL A 229 0.86 5.63 6.43
CA VAL A 229 1.19 6.51 5.30
C VAL A 229 2.19 7.59 5.72
N TYR A 230 3.13 7.89 4.85
CA TYR A 230 4.11 8.96 5.09
C TYR A 230 3.51 10.36 4.88
N GLN A 231 2.48 10.47 4.03
CA GLN A 231 1.72 11.70 3.83
C GLN A 231 0.33 11.39 3.27
N LEU A 232 -0.57 12.36 3.39
CA LEU A 232 -1.88 12.31 2.77
C LEU A 232 -2.17 13.64 2.05
N THR A 233 -2.30 13.58 0.73
CA THR A 233 -2.54 14.75 -0.13
C THR A 233 -4.03 14.95 -0.41
N ARG A 234 -4.42 16.16 -0.82
CA ARG A 234 -5.81 16.46 -1.21
C ARG A 234 -6.26 15.63 -2.42
N LEU A 235 -5.36 15.39 -3.37
CA LEU A 235 -5.64 14.54 -4.54
C LEU A 235 -6.03 13.13 -4.11
N GLN A 236 -5.25 12.51 -3.22
CA GLN A 236 -5.56 11.19 -2.67
C GLN A 236 -6.92 11.17 -1.98
N LYS A 237 -7.23 12.18 -1.15
CA LYS A 237 -8.54 12.27 -0.48
C LYS A 237 -9.70 12.31 -1.48
N SER A 238 -9.61 13.19 -2.47
CA SER A 238 -10.65 13.36 -3.49
C SER A 238 -10.80 12.10 -4.35
N LEU A 239 -9.70 11.51 -4.80
CA LEU A 239 -9.71 10.30 -5.61
C LEU A 239 -10.35 9.11 -4.88
N LEU A 240 -9.98 8.89 -3.62
CA LEU A 240 -10.56 7.83 -2.82
C LEU A 240 -12.04 8.08 -2.53
N SER A 241 -12.43 9.30 -2.18
CA SER A 241 -13.86 9.65 -2.02
C SER A 241 -14.67 9.30 -3.27
N SER A 242 -14.19 9.73 -4.45
CA SER A 242 -14.83 9.42 -5.73
C SER A 242 -14.92 7.93 -6.02
N LEU A 243 -13.88 7.15 -5.69
CA LEU A 243 -13.89 5.70 -5.84
C LEU A 243 -15.00 5.07 -4.97
N PHE A 244 -15.06 5.41 -3.68
CA PHE A 244 -16.05 4.85 -2.75
C PHE A 244 -17.49 5.31 -3.06
N GLU A 245 -17.67 6.57 -3.45
CA GLU A 245 -18.94 7.06 -3.99
C GLU A 245 -19.36 6.24 -5.21
N GLY A 246 -18.44 6.04 -6.15
CA GLY A 246 -18.65 5.21 -7.34
C GLY A 246 -19.03 3.76 -7.00
N LEU A 247 -18.43 3.15 -5.99
CA LEU A 247 -18.77 1.80 -5.54
C LEU A 247 -20.16 1.70 -4.89
N ASN A 248 -20.77 2.81 -4.50
CA ASN A 248 -22.12 2.84 -3.93
C ASN A 248 -23.22 3.14 -4.94
N LEU A 249 -22.91 3.79 -6.06
CA LEU A 249 -23.80 3.93 -7.23
C LEU A 249 -24.18 2.55 -7.77
#